data_AF-A0AAV1EE82-F1
#
_entry.id   AF-A0AAV1EE82-F1
#
_cell.length_a   1.000
_cell.length_b   1.000
_cell.length_c   1.000
_cell.angle_alpha   90.00
_cell.angle_beta   90.00
_cell.angle_gamma   90.00
#
_symmetry.space_group_name_H-M   'P 1'
#
loop_
_entity.id
_entity.type
_entity.pdbx_description
1 polymer ?
#
loop_
_entity_poly.entity_id
_entity_poly.type
_entity_poly.pdbx_seq_one_letter_code
_entity_poly.pdbx_strand_id
1 'polypeptide(L)'
;MAVVMKQLDRAEQAIEAIQSFRDKCSKQAQESLDNVLIDLYKKCGKLDEQIELLKQKLRMINQGEAFNGKPTKTARSHGRKFQVTVRQETSRILGNLGWAYMQKTNFAAAEVVYRKAQEMDPDANKACNLGLCLMRQARFAEARHVLEDVIEGKIPGSDETKSRDRAEELLEELELCKSKFSPISGFNNIEDAFSKGLDQLMSQWAPLRPRRLPIFEEISPVRDQLAC
;
A
#
# COMPACT_ATOMS: atom_id res chain seq x y z
N MET A 1 6.54 -14.95 -24.20
CA MET A 1 7.98 -14.64 -24.11
C MET A 1 8.37 -14.09 -22.72
N ALA A 2 7.81 -12.95 -22.27
CA ALA A 2 8.10 -12.41 -20.92
C ALA A 2 7.77 -13.35 -19.74
N VAL A 3 6.66 -14.10 -19.80
CA VAL A 3 6.29 -15.11 -18.78
C VAL A 3 7.33 -16.25 -18.71
N VAL A 4 7.88 -16.66 -19.84
CA VAL A 4 8.92 -17.70 -19.92
C VAL A 4 10.27 -17.16 -19.42
N MET A 5 10.60 -15.91 -19.73
CA MET A 5 11.82 -15.26 -19.21
C MET A 5 11.76 -15.02 -17.70
N LYS A 6 10.57 -14.75 -17.12
CA LYS A 6 10.35 -14.68 -15.66
C LYS A 6 10.70 -16.00 -14.97
N GLN A 7 10.39 -17.13 -15.61
CA GLN A 7 10.68 -18.49 -15.10
C GLN A 7 12.16 -18.88 -15.23
N LEU A 8 12.88 -18.33 -16.21
CA LEU A 8 14.30 -18.60 -16.47
C LEU A 8 15.28 -17.67 -15.74
N ASP A 9 14.79 -16.91 -14.76
CA ASP A 9 15.54 -15.88 -14.02
C ASP A 9 16.17 -14.76 -14.87
N ARG A 10 15.71 -14.62 -16.12
CA ARG A 10 16.10 -13.54 -17.04
C ARG A 10 15.14 -12.37 -16.92
N ALA A 11 14.84 -11.97 -15.69
CA ALA A 11 13.83 -10.96 -15.40
C ALA A 11 14.23 -9.57 -15.94
N GLU A 12 15.50 -9.21 -15.91
CA GLU A 12 16.00 -7.94 -16.45
C GLU A 12 15.85 -7.85 -17.97
N GLN A 13 16.18 -8.92 -18.69
CA GLN A 13 16.01 -8.97 -20.14
C GLN A 13 14.54 -8.96 -20.55
N ALA A 14 13.66 -9.53 -19.72
CA ALA A 14 12.22 -9.41 -19.92
C ALA A 14 11.74 -7.96 -19.77
N ILE A 15 12.30 -7.22 -18.81
CA ILE A 15 12.00 -5.78 -18.62
C ILE A 15 12.45 -4.99 -19.86
N GLU A 16 13.70 -5.16 -20.30
CA GLU A 16 14.22 -4.48 -21.49
C GLU A 16 13.40 -4.78 -22.74
N ALA A 17 13.07 -6.07 -22.95
CA ALA A 17 12.23 -6.47 -24.06
C ALA A 17 10.86 -5.78 -24.00
N ILE A 18 10.17 -5.82 -22.86
CA ILE A 18 8.87 -5.16 -22.72
C ILE A 18 8.99 -3.65 -22.98
N GLN A 19 9.98 -2.97 -22.39
CA GLN A 19 10.19 -1.53 -22.56
C GLN A 19 10.43 -1.16 -24.04
N SER A 20 11.20 -1.96 -24.78
CA SER A 20 11.51 -1.70 -26.19
C SER A 20 10.31 -1.79 -27.16
N PHE A 21 9.27 -2.54 -26.78
CA PHE A 21 8.07 -2.73 -27.59
C PHE A 21 6.83 -2.02 -27.05
N ARG A 22 6.88 -1.51 -25.81
CA ARG A 22 5.72 -0.95 -25.10
C ARG A 22 5.02 0.15 -25.91
N ASP A 23 5.77 1.07 -26.48
CA ASP A 23 5.22 2.22 -27.22
C ASP A 23 4.62 1.83 -28.59
N LYS A 24 4.94 0.63 -29.08
CA LYS A 24 4.39 0.06 -30.31
C LYS A 24 3.08 -0.70 -30.06
N CYS A 25 2.74 -0.95 -28.79
CA CYS A 25 1.54 -1.68 -28.40
C CYS A 25 0.34 -0.77 -28.21
N SER A 26 -0.87 -1.33 -28.42
CA SER A 26 -2.12 -0.63 -28.12
C SER A 26 -2.23 -0.29 -26.63
N LYS A 27 -3.03 0.73 -26.27
CA LYS A 27 -3.25 1.11 -24.86
C LYS A 27 -3.68 -0.07 -23.97
N GLN A 28 -4.53 -0.96 -24.49
CA GLN A 28 -4.98 -2.16 -23.79
C GLN A 28 -3.85 -3.17 -23.55
N ALA A 29 -2.97 -3.33 -24.53
CA ALA A 29 -1.79 -4.19 -24.42
C ALA A 29 -0.77 -3.57 -23.44
N GLN A 30 -0.55 -2.25 -23.50
CA GLN A 30 0.30 -1.53 -22.54
C GLN A 30 -0.17 -1.75 -21.09
N GLU A 31 -1.48 -1.70 -20.83
CA GLU A 31 -1.99 -1.96 -19.47
C GLU A 31 -1.63 -3.37 -18.98
N SER A 32 -1.73 -4.36 -19.86
CA SER A 32 -1.37 -5.75 -19.57
C SER A 32 0.15 -5.90 -19.35
N LEU A 33 0.96 -5.22 -20.16
CA LEU A 33 2.41 -5.18 -20.02
C LEU A 33 2.84 -4.50 -18.73
N ASP A 34 2.19 -3.42 -18.31
CA ASP A 34 2.49 -2.72 -17.05
C ASP A 34 2.28 -3.63 -15.84
N ASN A 35 1.21 -4.45 -15.84
CA ASN A 35 0.99 -5.41 -14.75
C ASN A 35 2.13 -6.45 -14.68
N VAL A 36 2.64 -6.88 -15.84
CA VAL A 36 3.81 -7.78 -15.90
C VAL A 36 5.09 -7.06 -15.47
N LEU A 37 5.28 -5.79 -15.84
CA LEU A 37 6.42 -4.99 -15.42
C LEU A 37 6.46 -4.78 -13.91
N ILE A 38 5.32 -4.49 -13.27
CA ILE A 38 5.24 -4.34 -11.81
C ILE A 38 5.73 -5.61 -11.09
N ASP A 39 5.35 -6.78 -11.59
CA ASP A 39 5.80 -8.08 -11.08
C ASP A 39 7.30 -8.30 -11.28
N LEU A 40 7.82 -7.94 -12.46
CA LEU A 40 9.24 -8.08 -12.77
C LEU A 40 10.10 -7.12 -11.94
N TYR A 41 9.66 -5.86 -11.77
CA TYR A 41 10.33 -4.91 -10.90
C TYR A 41 10.38 -5.37 -9.45
N LYS A 42 9.27 -5.93 -8.94
CA LYS A 42 9.23 -6.58 -7.63
C LYS A 42 10.27 -7.69 -7.49
N LYS A 43 10.42 -8.54 -8.52
CA LYS A 43 11.40 -9.63 -8.53
C LYS A 43 12.85 -9.11 -8.59
N CYS A 44 13.10 -8.07 -9.36
CA CYS A 44 14.44 -7.49 -9.55
C CYS A 44 14.84 -6.47 -8.48
N GLY A 45 13.97 -6.14 -7.52
CA GLY A 45 14.24 -5.08 -6.55
C GLY A 45 14.28 -3.67 -7.15
N LYS A 46 13.77 -3.48 -8.36
CA LYS A 46 13.67 -2.18 -9.07
C LYS A 46 12.51 -1.35 -8.52
N LEU A 47 12.62 -0.98 -7.23
CA LEU A 47 11.55 -0.37 -6.46
C LEU A 47 11.18 1.03 -6.97
N ASP A 48 12.15 1.80 -7.48
CA ASP A 48 11.91 3.15 -7.98
C ASP A 48 11.10 3.15 -9.27
N GLU A 49 11.45 2.28 -10.21
CA GLU A 49 10.70 2.08 -11.46
C GLU A 49 9.31 1.51 -11.17
N GLN A 50 9.19 0.63 -10.18
CA GLN A 50 7.91 0.13 -9.72
C GLN A 50 7.03 1.26 -9.18
N ILE A 51 7.57 2.10 -8.29
CA ILE A 51 6.85 3.22 -7.70
C ILE A 51 6.40 4.18 -8.80
N GLU A 52 7.29 4.57 -9.71
CA GLU A 52 6.93 5.53 -10.76
C GLU A 52 5.85 4.98 -11.70
N LEU A 53 5.94 3.71 -12.09
CA LEU A 53 4.90 3.08 -12.90
C LEU A 53 3.55 3.02 -12.15
N LEU A 54 3.54 2.68 -10.87
CA LEU A 54 2.31 2.67 -10.05
C LEU A 54 1.70 4.07 -9.93
N LYS A 55 2.52 5.11 -9.72
CA LYS A 55 2.07 6.51 -9.71
C LYS A 55 1.47 6.93 -11.05
N GLN A 56 2.12 6.56 -12.16
CA GLN A 56 1.59 6.82 -13.51
C GLN A 56 0.22 6.17 -13.69
N LYS A 57 0.04 4.91 -13.27
CA LYS A 57 -1.27 4.25 -13.37
C LYS A 57 -2.35 4.94 -12.53
N LEU A 58 -2.02 5.42 -11.33
CA LEU A 58 -2.95 6.22 -10.53
C LEU A 58 -3.33 7.52 -11.25
N ARG A 59 -2.36 8.23 -11.84
CA ARG A 59 -2.63 9.45 -12.64
C ARG A 59 -3.59 9.15 -13.80
N MET A 60 -3.37 8.08 -14.55
CA MET A 60 -4.25 7.67 -15.65
C MET A 60 -5.68 7.32 -15.20
N ILE A 61 -5.84 6.75 -14.01
CA ILE A 61 -7.17 6.49 -13.44
C ILE A 61 -7.86 7.79 -13.07
N ASN A 62 -7.15 8.70 -12.41
CA ASN A 62 -7.70 10.00 -12.00
C ASN A 62 -8.09 10.88 -13.20
N GLN A 63 -7.33 10.79 -14.29
CA GLN A 63 -7.65 11.46 -15.57
C GLN A 63 -8.78 10.75 -16.35
N GLY A 64 -9.28 9.60 -15.87
CA GLY A 64 -10.32 8.81 -16.53
C GLY A 64 -9.83 8.01 -17.74
N GLU A 65 -8.56 8.13 -18.13
CA GLU A 65 -7.99 7.45 -19.30
C GLU A 65 -8.00 5.92 -19.16
N ALA A 66 -7.71 5.41 -17.96
CA ALA A 66 -7.63 3.97 -17.71
C ALA A 66 -8.98 3.24 -17.81
N PHE A 67 -10.08 3.98 -17.73
CA PHE A 67 -11.45 3.44 -17.81
C PHE A 67 -12.28 4.09 -18.93
N ASN A 68 -11.68 4.95 -19.76
CA ASN A 68 -12.38 5.76 -20.77
C ASN A 68 -13.58 6.53 -20.19
N GLY A 69 -13.42 7.11 -19.00
CA GLY A 69 -14.47 7.82 -18.26
C GLY A 69 -15.57 6.94 -17.67
N LYS A 70 -15.51 5.60 -17.82
CA LYS A 70 -16.52 4.68 -17.29
C LYS A 70 -16.23 4.33 -15.83
N PRO A 71 -17.27 4.01 -15.02
CA PRO A 71 -17.07 3.58 -13.64
C PRO A 71 -16.50 2.15 -13.52
N THR A 72 -16.66 1.34 -14.57
CA THR A 72 -16.19 -0.05 -14.62
C THR A 72 -15.59 -0.40 -15.97
N LYS A 73 -14.73 -1.42 -15.98
CA LYS A 73 -14.19 -2.03 -17.20
C LYS A 73 -14.21 -3.55 -17.11
N THR A 74 -14.27 -4.22 -18.25
CA THR A 74 -14.19 -5.68 -18.29
C THR A 74 -12.73 -6.14 -18.25
N ALA A 75 -12.39 -6.92 -17.23
CA ALA A 75 -11.13 -7.64 -17.14
C ALA A 75 -11.34 -9.12 -17.48
N ARG A 76 -10.24 -9.82 -17.81
CA ARG A 76 -10.24 -11.26 -17.99
C ARG A 76 -9.19 -11.90 -17.10
N SER A 77 -9.59 -12.96 -16.41
CA SER A 77 -8.68 -13.82 -15.65
C SER A 77 -9.10 -15.27 -15.85
N HIS A 78 -8.13 -16.15 -16.13
CA HIS A 78 -8.36 -17.58 -16.40
C HIS A 78 -9.50 -17.87 -17.41
N GLY A 79 -9.57 -17.07 -18.48
CA GLY A 79 -10.59 -17.21 -19.53
C GLY A 79 -11.98 -16.67 -19.16
N ARG A 80 -12.21 -16.28 -17.90
CA ARG A 80 -13.49 -15.70 -17.44
C ARG A 80 -13.45 -14.18 -17.49
N LYS A 81 -14.55 -13.57 -17.91
CA LYS A 81 -14.75 -12.11 -17.90
C LYS A 81 -15.36 -11.70 -16.57
N PHE A 82 -14.89 -10.60 -16.00
CA PHE A 82 -15.46 -9.98 -14.82
C PHE A 82 -15.38 -8.46 -14.93
N GLN A 83 -16.18 -7.74 -14.16
CA GLN A 83 -16.12 -6.29 -14.10
C GLN A 83 -15.21 -5.85 -12.97
N VAL A 84 -14.36 -4.88 -13.26
CA VAL A 84 -13.52 -4.20 -12.29
C VAL A 84 -14.00 -2.77 -12.19
N THR A 85 -14.26 -2.31 -10.98
CA THR A 85 -14.62 -0.90 -10.72
C THR A 85 -13.38 -0.03 -10.60
N VAL A 86 -13.53 1.27 -10.84
CA VAL A 86 -12.47 2.26 -10.56
C VAL A 86 -12.00 2.17 -9.11
N ARG A 87 -12.91 1.94 -8.15
CA ARG A 87 -12.55 1.82 -6.72
C ARG A 87 -11.66 0.62 -6.44
N GLN A 88 -12.04 -0.55 -6.93
CA GLN A 88 -11.27 -1.80 -6.75
C GLN A 88 -9.88 -1.69 -7.39
N GLU A 89 -9.79 -1.17 -8.61
CA GLU A 89 -8.51 -1.02 -9.30
C GLU A 89 -7.60 0.00 -8.62
N THR A 90 -8.18 1.11 -8.15
CA THR A 90 -7.42 2.13 -7.40
C THR A 90 -6.89 1.55 -6.09
N SER A 91 -7.73 0.82 -5.32
CA SER A 91 -7.29 0.16 -4.08
C SER A 91 -6.18 -0.86 -4.33
N ARG A 92 -6.28 -1.65 -5.41
CA ARG A 92 -5.25 -2.62 -5.81
C ARG A 92 -3.91 -1.94 -6.11
N ILE A 93 -3.92 -0.85 -6.87
CA ILE A 93 -2.70 -0.11 -7.22
C ILE A 93 -2.11 0.58 -5.99
N LEU A 94 -2.94 1.15 -5.12
CA LEU A 94 -2.50 1.71 -3.84
C LEU A 94 -1.86 0.63 -2.96
N GLY A 95 -2.47 -0.56 -2.83
CA GLY A 95 -1.87 -1.67 -2.08
C GLY A 95 -0.47 -2.06 -2.58
N ASN A 96 -0.28 -2.13 -3.91
CA ASN A 96 1.03 -2.38 -4.50
C ASN A 96 2.04 -1.24 -4.25
N LEU A 97 1.58 0.01 -4.27
CA LEU A 97 2.41 1.18 -3.99
C LEU A 97 2.82 1.22 -2.51
N GLY A 98 1.90 0.89 -1.61
CA GLY A 98 2.18 0.73 -0.19
C GLY A 98 3.25 -0.34 0.05
N TRP A 99 3.15 -1.48 -0.64
CA TRP A 99 4.16 -2.54 -0.57
C TRP A 99 5.53 -2.04 -1.04
N ALA A 100 5.60 -1.34 -2.18
CA ALA A 100 6.86 -0.79 -2.67
C ALA A 100 7.50 0.20 -1.68
N TYR A 101 6.71 1.06 -1.03
CA TYR A 101 7.20 1.95 0.02
C TYR A 101 7.67 1.21 1.28
N MET A 102 6.99 0.12 1.68
CA MET A 102 7.47 -0.74 2.77
C MET A 102 8.85 -1.31 2.47
N GLN A 103 9.08 -1.78 1.24
CA GLN A 103 10.39 -2.29 0.82
C GLN A 103 11.47 -1.20 0.82
N LYS A 104 11.11 0.06 0.51
CA LYS A 104 12.01 1.21 0.64
C LYS A 104 12.17 1.72 2.08
N THR A 105 11.60 1.03 3.08
CA THR A 105 11.57 1.46 4.50
C THR A 105 10.91 2.81 4.74
N ASN A 106 10.16 3.33 3.75
CA ASN A 106 9.40 4.57 3.88
C ASN A 106 8.01 4.27 4.44
N PHE A 107 7.99 3.93 5.73
CA PHE A 107 6.76 3.52 6.43
C PHE A 107 5.73 4.65 6.47
N ALA A 108 6.15 5.92 6.61
CA ALA A 108 5.23 7.05 6.57
C ALA A 108 4.45 7.15 5.25
N ALA A 109 5.14 7.01 4.10
CA ALA A 109 4.46 7.01 2.80
C ALA A 109 3.59 5.77 2.60
N ALA A 110 4.06 4.60 3.07
CA ALA A 110 3.30 3.36 2.99
C ALA A 110 1.98 3.45 3.77
N GLU A 111 1.99 4.02 4.98
CA GLU A 111 0.79 4.19 5.80
C GLU A 111 -0.28 5.00 5.08
N VAL A 112 0.09 6.18 4.55
CA VAL A 112 -0.84 7.07 3.86
C VAL A 112 -1.51 6.33 2.70
N VAL A 113 -0.72 5.57 1.94
CA VAL A 113 -1.22 4.82 0.79
C VAL A 113 -2.11 3.65 1.22
N TYR A 114 -1.75 2.90 2.26
CA TYR A 114 -2.56 1.79 2.77
C TYR A 114 -3.87 2.27 3.40
N ARG A 115 -3.86 3.36 4.18
CA ARG A 115 -5.09 3.98 4.68
C ARG A 115 -6.00 4.37 3.52
N LYS A 116 -5.44 4.98 2.48
CA LYS A 116 -6.23 5.32 1.28
C LYS A 116 -6.77 4.09 0.56
N ALA A 117 -5.98 3.02 0.47
CA ALA A 117 -6.43 1.77 -0.14
C ALA A 117 -7.62 1.19 0.65
N GLN A 118 -7.55 1.21 1.98
CA GLN A 118 -8.61 0.74 2.87
C GLN A 118 -9.89 1.58 2.76
N GLU A 119 -9.79 2.90 2.58
CA GLU A 119 -10.96 3.77 2.30
C GLU A 119 -11.63 3.43 0.95
N MET A 120 -10.82 3.05 -0.05
CA MET A 120 -11.31 2.80 -1.40
C MET A 120 -12.03 1.45 -1.51
N ASP A 121 -11.39 0.40 -0.99
CA ASP A 121 -11.90 -0.99 -0.98
C ASP A 121 -11.25 -1.72 0.22
N PRO A 122 -11.96 -1.81 1.37
CA PRO A 122 -11.46 -2.45 2.57
C PRO A 122 -11.12 -3.93 2.35
N ASP A 123 -9.93 -4.34 2.82
CA ASP A 123 -9.45 -5.72 2.68
C ASP A 123 -8.54 -6.10 3.85
N ALA A 124 -8.68 -7.31 4.35
CA ALA A 124 -7.91 -7.80 5.49
C ALA A 124 -6.39 -7.82 5.21
N ASN A 125 -5.96 -8.21 4.00
CA ASN A 125 -4.53 -8.21 3.66
C ASN A 125 -3.93 -6.79 3.69
N LYS A 126 -4.66 -5.79 3.19
CA LYS A 126 -4.25 -4.38 3.29
C LYS A 126 -4.22 -3.89 4.73
N ALA A 127 -5.19 -4.30 5.55
CA ALA A 127 -5.22 -3.97 6.98
C ALA A 127 -4.02 -4.58 7.73
N CYS A 128 -3.67 -5.85 7.49
CA CYS A 128 -2.47 -6.46 8.07
C CYS A 128 -1.18 -5.72 7.66
N ASN A 129 -1.07 -5.31 6.39
CA ASN A 129 0.06 -4.51 5.92
C ASN A 129 0.11 -3.11 6.55
N LEU A 130 -1.04 -2.48 6.81
CA LEU A 130 -1.14 -1.23 7.56
C LEU A 130 -0.72 -1.43 9.03
N GLY A 131 -1.15 -2.51 9.67
CA GLY A 131 -0.72 -2.88 11.03
C GLY A 131 0.79 -3.03 11.11
N LEU A 132 1.41 -3.78 10.19
CA LEU A 132 2.86 -3.91 10.10
C LEU A 132 3.55 -2.56 9.88
N CYS A 133 2.98 -1.69 9.04
CA CYS A 133 3.51 -0.36 8.80
C CYS A 133 3.54 0.49 10.08
N LEU A 134 2.46 0.45 10.87
CA LEU A 134 2.34 1.14 12.15
C LEU A 134 3.31 0.57 13.20
N MET A 135 3.50 -0.76 13.24
CA MET A 135 4.50 -1.41 14.10
C MET A 135 5.91 -0.93 13.79
N ARG A 136 6.28 -0.81 12.51
CA ARG A 136 7.60 -0.31 12.07
C ARG A 136 7.83 1.17 12.42
N GLN A 137 6.75 1.92 12.64
CA GLN A 137 6.78 3.29 13.16
C GLN A 137 6.64 3.36 14.70
N ALA A 138 6.72 2.22 15.41
CA ALA A 138 6.51 2.10 16.86
C ALA A 138 5.12 2.57 17.36
N ARG A 139 4.13 2.68 16.48
CA ARG A 139 2.73 3.04 16.82
C ARG A 139 1.93 1.79 17.18
N PHE A 140 2.34 1.11 18.24
CA PHE A 140 1.83 -0.21 18.61
C PHE A 140 0.35 -0.22 19.01
N ALA A 141 -0.17 0.85 19.62
CA ALA A 141 -1.59 0.92 19.99
C ALA A 141 -2.51 0.91 18.76
N GLU A 142 -2.19 1.73 17.75
CA GLU A 142 -2.95 1.76 16.50
C GLU A 142 -2.77 0.49 15.68
N ALA A 143 -1.54 -0.06 15.64
CA ALA A 143 -1.29 -1.33 14.96
C ALA A 143 -2.16 -2.45 15.52
N ARG A 144 -2.23 -2.56 16.85
CA ARG A 144 -3.07 -3.55 17.53
C ARG A 144 -4.53 -3.41 17.14
N HIS A 145 -5.09 -2.21 17.23
CA HIS A 145 -6.50 -1.98 16.89
C HIS A 145 -6.81 -2.42 15.46
N VAL A 146 -5.94 -2.11 14.48
CA VAL A 146 -6.13 -2.52 13.08
C VAL A 146 -6.11 -4.04 12.93
N LEU A 147 -5.23 -4.74 13.64
CA LEU A 147 -5.10 -6.20 13.58
C LEU A 147 -6.26 -6.91 14.30
N GLU A 148 -6.72 -6.37 15.42
CA GLU A 148 -7.91 -6.85 16.14
C GLU A 148 -9.16 -6.74 15.26
N ASP A 149 -9.32 -5.63 14.51
CA ASP A 149 -10.42 -5.49 13.56
C ASP A 149 -10.41 -6.58 12.47
N VAL A 150 -9.22 -7.07 12.08
CA VAL A 150 -9.10 -8.20 11.14
C VAL A 150 -9.57 -9.50 11.80
N ILE A 151 -9.09 -9.79 13.01
CA ILE A 151 -9.41 -11.04 13.74
C ILE A 151 -10.90 -11.12 14.08
N GLU A 152 -11.48 -10.01 14.54
CA GLU A 152 -12.91 -9.89 14.86
C GLU A 152 -13.83 -9.96 13.63
N GLY A 153 -13.26 -9.99 12.42
CA GLY A 153 -14.04 -10.10 11.19
C GLY A 153 -14.77 -8.82 10.78
N LYS A 154 -14.37 -7.66 11.33
CA LYS A 154 -14.95 -6.36 10.97
C LYS A 154 -14.56 -5.90 9.56
N ILE A 155 -13.51 -6.48 8.98
CA ILE A 155 -12.98 -6.12 7.67
C ILE A 155 -13.32 -7.21 6.64
N PRO A 156 -13.82 -6.83 5.44
CA PRO A 156 -14.00 -7.77 4.34
C PRO A 156 -12.71 -8.54 4.01
N GLY A 157 -12.84 -9.85 3.75
CA GLY A 157 -11.70 -10.73 3.50
C GLY A 157 -11.05 -11.30 4.77
N SER A 158 -11.52 -10.91 5.96
CA SER A 158 -11.11 -11.54 7.22
C SER A 158 -11.47 -13.02 7.29
N ASP A 159 -12.43 -13.52 6.50
CA ASP A 159 -12.79 -14.94 6.49
C ASP A 159 -11.71 -15.86 5.95
N GLU A 160 -10.73 -15.31 5.23
CA GLU A 160 -9.57 -16.05 4.76
C GLU A 160 -8.66 -16.40 5.93
N THR A 161 -8.45 -17.70 6.17
CA THR A 161 -7.57 -18.21 7.24
C THR A 161 -6.20 -17.52 7.22
N LYS A 162 -5.61 -17.36 6.04
CA LYS A 162 -4.29 -16.70 5.88
C LYS A 162 -4.25 -15.26 6.40
N SER A 163 -5.34 -14.51 6.23
CA SER A 163 -5.41 -13.11 6.68
C SER A 163 -5.50 -13.03 8.20
N ARG A 164 -6.27 -13.94 8.82
CA ARG A 164 -6.35 -14.07 10.29
C ARG A 164 -5.03 -14.57 10.88
N ASP A 165 -4.47 -15.66 10.34
CA ASP A 165 -3.18 -16.21 10.78
C ASP A 165 -2.11 -15.10 10.74
N ARG A 166 -2.08 -14.31 9.65
CA ARG A 166 -1.13 -13.21 9.54
C ARG A 166 -1.37 -12.09 10.56
N ALA A 167 -2.62 -11.81 10.90
CA ALA A 167 -2.95 -10.81 11.93
C ALA A 167 -2.54 -11.29 13.32
N GLU A 168 -2.77 -12.56 13.64
CA GLU A 168 -2.34 -13.21 14.89
C GLU A 168 -0.82 -13.18 15.03
N GLU A 169 -0.07 -13.59 14.01
CA GLU A 169 1.40 -13.50 13.98
C GLU A 169 1.89 -12.08 14.28
N LEU A 170 1.28 -11.06 13.66
CA LEU A 170 1.67 -9.67 13.86
C LEU A 170 1.34 -9.17 15.28
N LEU A 171 0.25 -9.65 15.89
CA LEU A 171 -0.07 -9.33 17.28
C LEU A 171 0.92 -9.97 18.25
N GLU A 172 1.33 -11.23 18.01
CA GLU A 172 2.38 -11.88 18.80
C GLU A 172 3.71 -11.14 18.70
N GLU A 173 4.13 -10.77 17.48
CA GLU A 173 5.32 -9.93 17.25
C GLU A 173 5.24 -8.61 18.01
N LEU A 174 4.05 -7.99 18.06
CA LEU A 174 3.81 -6.73 18.77
C LEU A 174 3.94 -6.87 20.29
N GLU A 175 3.45 -7.97 20.89
CA GLU A 175 3.65 -8.25 22.31
C GLU A 175 5.13 -8.48 22.66
N LEU A 176 5.86 -9.18 21.78
CA LEU A 176 7.30 -9.38 21.94
C LEU A 176 8.08 -8.07 21.83
N CYS A 177 7.65 -7.14 20.98
CA CYS A 177 8.22 -5.79 20.94
C CYS A 177 7.95 -5.04 22.26
N LYS A 178 6.73 -5.07 22.79
CA LYS A 178 6.40 -4.39 24.05
C LYS A 178 7.17 -4.94 25.25
N SER A 179 7.36 -6.25 25.34
CA SER A 179 8.09 -6.86 26.48
C SER A 179 9.57 -6.48 26.49
N LYS A 180 10.20 -6.32 25.31
CA LYS A 180 11.59 -5.85 25.18
C LYS A 180 11.80 -4.39 25.56
N PHE A 181 10.76 -3.57 25.45
CA PHE A 181 10.78 -2.13 25.78
C PHE A 181 10.07 -1.81 27.10
N SER A 182 9.68 -2.81 27.90
CA SER A 182 9.21 -2.53 29.26
C SER A 182 10.36 -1.92 30.08
N PRO A 183 10.15 -0.76 30.72
CA PRO A 183 11.16 -0.20 31.59
C PRO A 183 11.50 -1.22 32.67
N ILE A 184 12.78 -1.44 32.92
CA ILE A 184 13.24 -2.14 34.12
C ILE A 184 12.52 -1.49 35.30
N SER A 185 11.75 -2.29 36.04
CA SER A 185 10.89 -1.90 37.16
C SER A 185 11.70 -1.39 38.36
N GLY A 186 12.43 -0.29 38.19
CA GLY A 186 13.36 0.25 39.17
C GLY A 186 13.64 1.76 39.07
N PHE A 187 13.06 2.49 38.10
CA PHE A 187 13.32 3.94 37.91
C PHE A 187 12.04 4.79 37.78
N ASN A 188 11.03 4.53 38.61
CA ASN A 188 9.73 5.22 38.53
C ASN A 188 9.73 6.73 38.84
N ASN A 189 10.86 7.35 39.17
CA ASN A 189 10.93 8.78 39.55
C ASN A 189 11.61 9.70 38.51
N ILE A 190 12.28 9.17 37.48
CA ILE A 190 13.00 9.99 36.48
C ILE A 190 12.18 10.11 35.18
N GLU A 191 11.38 9.10 34.84
CA GLU A 191 10.54 9.09 33.63
C GLU A 191 9.47 10.18 33.62
N ASP A 192 8.89 10.53 34.78
CA ASP A 192 7.85 11.55 34.84
C ASP A 192 8.41 12.96 34.60
N ALA A 193 9.67 13.21 34.99
CA ALA A 193 10.38 14.46 34.72
C ALA A 193 10.87 14.53 33.25
N PHE A 194 11.32 13.41 32.70
CA PHE A 194 11.80 13.34 31.32
C PHE A 194 10.65 13.43 30.31
N SER A 195 9.53 12.75 30.58
CA SER A 195 8.32 12.78 29.75
C SER A 195 7.70 14.18 29.72
N LYS A 196 7.59 14.85 30.87
CA LYS A 196 7.13 16.24 30.94
C LYS A 196 8.06 17.22 30.22
N GLY A 197 9.37 17.00 30.30
CA GLY A 197 10.37 17.77 29.56
C GLY A 197 10.26 17.58 28.04
N LEU A 198 9.99 16.35 27.59
CA LEU A 198 9.82 16.03 26.17
C LEU A 198 8.52 16.61 25.60
N ASP A 199 7.40 16.49 26.32
CA ASP A 199 6.10 17.07 25.91
C ASP A 199 6.16 18.60 25.80
N GLN A 200 6.91 19.25 26.70
CA GLN A 200 7.12 20.69 26.65
C GLN A 200 8.00 21.12 25.46
N LEU A 201 8.92 20.26 25.02
CA LEU A 201 9.78 20.50 23.87
C LEU A 201 9.06 20.20 22.55
N MET A 202 8.21 19.18 22.51
CA MET A 202 7.37 18.85 21.35
C MET A 202 6.25 19.87 21.13
N SER A 203 5.66 20.43 22.19
CA SER A 203 4.65 21.49 22.09
C SER A 203 5.22 22.82 21.56
N GLN A 204 6.53 23.06 21.72
CA GLN A 204 7.22 24.20 21.13
C GLN A 204 7.58 23.99 19.65
N TRP A 205 7.58 22.75 19.15
CA TRP A 205 8.05 22.39 17.79
C TRP A 205 6.92 21.97 16.83
N ALA A 206 5.65 22.17 17.17
CA ALA A 206 4.57 21.91 16.24
C ALA A 206 4.56 22.93 15.09
N PRO A 207 4.57 22.44 13.84
CA PRO A 207 3.28 22.38 13.17
C PRO A 207 2.96 20.97 12.69
N LEU A 208 1.99 20.35 13.36
CA LEU A 208 1.18 19.26 12.82
C LEU A 208 0.35 19.79 11.66
N ARG A 209 0.76 19.48 10.44
CA ARG A 209 -0.16 19.15 9.36
C ARG A 209 0.38 17.90 8.66
N PRO A 210 -0.45 16.88 8.39
CA PRO A 210 -0.07 15.90 7.39
C PRO A 210 -0.01 16.68 6.07
N ARG A 211 1.20 17.04 5.62
CA ARG A 211 1.39 17.49 4.24
C ARG A 211 0.84 16.36 3.38
N ARG A 212 -0.17 16.66 2.55
CA ARG A 212 -0.59 15.76 1.48
C ARG A 212 0.69 15.33 0.77
N LEU A 213 0.89 14.03 0.53
CA LEU A 213 1.96 13.62 -0.36
C LEU A 213 1.76 14.36 -1.69
N PRO A 214 2.81 14.81 -2.38
CA PRO A 214 2.69 15.56 -3.64
C PRO A 214 1.78 14.86 -4.66
N ILE A 215 1.73 13.52 -4.63
CA ILE A 215 0.79 12.74 -5.44
C ILE A 215 -0.67 13.13 -5.18
N PHE A 216 -1.08 13.39 -3.94
CA PHE A 216 -2.43 13.82 -3.58
C PHE A 216 -2.64 15.35 -3.64
N GLU A 217 -1.56 16.13 -3.80
CA GLU A 217 -1.65 17.56 -4.13
C GLU A 217 -1.89 17.76 -5.63
N GLU A 218 -1.26 16.93 -6.48
CA GLU A 218 -1.51 16.85 -7.93
C GLU A 218 -2.89 16.25 -8.25
N ILE A 219 -3.47 15.45 -7.35
CA ILE A 219 -4.81 14.86 -7.47
C ILE A 219 -5.81 15.77 -6.72
N SER A 220 -6.07 16.95 -7.26
CA SER A 220 -7.21 17.80 -6.86
C SER A 220 -8.55 17.11 -7.24
N PRO A 221 -9.66 17.29 -6.50
CA PRO A 221 -10.87 16.52 -6.71
C PRO A 221 -11.66 17.10 -7.89
N VAL A 222 -11.49 16.56 -9.09
CA VAL A 222 -12.54 16.65 -10.12
C VAL A 222 -13.57 15.57 -9.79
N ARG A 223 -14.29 15.76 -8.68
CA ARG A 223 -15.32 14.82 -8.25
C ARG A 223 -16.53 15.55 -7.68
N ASP A 224 -17.12 16.41 -8.51
CA ASP A 224 -18.47 16.97 -8.29
C ASP A 224 -19.29 17.08 -9.60
N GLN A 225 -19.06 16.21 -10.60
CA GLN A 225 -19.86 16.23 -11.84
C GLN A 225 -20.34 14.86 -12.35
N LEU A 226 -20.30 13.80 -11.53
CA LEU A 226 -20.90 12.50 -11.91
C LEU A 226 -21.90 11.97 -10.88
N ALA A 227 -22.56 12.88 -10.17
CA ALA A 227 -23.79 12.60 -9.44
C ALA A 227 -24.92 13.45 -10.02
N CYS A 228 -25.48 13.01 -11.14
CA CYS A 228 -26.87 13.16 -11.58
C CYS A 228 -27.12 12.13 -12.68
#